data_AF-A0A6N8DMN2-F1
#
_entry.id   AF-A0A6N8DMN2-F1
#
_cell.length_a   1.000
_cell.length_b   1.000
_cell.length_c   1.000
_cell.angle_alpha   90.00
_cell.angle_beta   90.00
_cell.angle_gamma   90.00
#
_symmetry.space_group_name_H-M   'P 1'
#
loop_
_entity.id
_entity.type
_entity.pdbx_description
1 polymer ?
#
loop_
_entity_poly.entity_id
_entity_poly.type
_entity_poly.pdbx_seq_one_letter_code
_entity_poly.pdbx_strand_id
1 'polypeptide(L)'
;MTMSDVQDYPELDTLQTAYKAALEQWISAIRTEEALVCVNHTLAEVDRWEQAHFDEEDARERAKEAKQDYENALREKFFDF
;
A
#
# COMPACT_ATOMS: atom_id res chain seq x y z
N MET A 1 19.15 11.16 32.59
CA MET A 1 18.71 10.16 31.60
C MET A 1 18.64 10.90 30.28
N THR A 2 19.70 10.81 29.49
CA THR A 2 19.81 11.52 28.20
C THR A 2 18.71 10.99 27.29
N MET A 3 17.84 11.89 26.80
CA MET A 3 16.97 11.61 25.67
C MET A 3 17.88 11.22 24.52
N SER A 4 18.03 9.91 24.31
CA SER A 4 18.71 9.34 23.16
C SER A 4 18.18 10.02 21.91
N ASP A 5 19.08 10.64 21.15
CA ASP A 5 18.83 11.34 19.90
C ASP A 5 17.86 10.55 19.02
N VAL A 6 16.59 10.97 19.00
CA VAL A 6 15.68 10.58 17.92
C VAL A 6 16.22 11.32 16.71
N GLN A 7 17.01 10.63 15.88
CA GLN A 7 17.41 11.21 14.61
C GLN A 7 16.16 11.41 13.77
N ASP A 8 15.89 12.66 13.44
CA ASP A 8 14.71 13.11 12.73
C ASP A 8 14.98 13.06 11.22
N TYR A 9 14.16 12.31 10.49
CA TYR A 9 14.29 12.14 9.04
C TYR A 9 12.95 12.45 8.38
N PRO A 10 12.56 13.73 8.29
CA PRO A 10 11.21 14.13 7.87
C PRO A 10 10.82 13.63 6.47
N GLU A 11 11.81 13.45 5.58
CA GLU A 11 11.61 12.85 4.27
C GLU A 11 11.27 11.35 4.36
N LEU A 12 12.00 10.59 5.18
CA LEU A 12 11.71 9.17 5.41
C LEU A 12 10.36 8.99 6.10
N ASP A 13 9.99 9.88 7.03
CA ASP A 13 8.69 9.86 7.70
C ASP A 13 7.55 10.13 6.73
N THR A 14 7.76 11.05 5.78
CA THR A 14 6.79 11.36 4.72
C THR A 14 6.58 10.15 3.80
N LEU A 15 7.67 9.53 3.34
CA LEU A 15 7.63 8.33 2.49
C LEU A 15 7.00 7.13 3.20
N GLN A 16 7.33 6.91 4.48
CA GLN A 16 6.73 5.84 5.26
C GLN A 16 5.22 6.08 5.50
N THR A 17 4.81 7.33 5.73
CA THR A 17 3.40 7.71 5.85
C THR A 17 2.65 7.50 4.54
N ALA A 18 3.27 7.85 3.40
CA ALA A 18 2.70 7.61 2.07
C ALA A 18 2.53 6.10 1.80
N TYR A 19 3.53 5.28 2.13
CA TYR A 19 3.43 3.83 2.02
C TYR A 19 2.31 3.27 2.90
N LYS A 20 2.18 3.73 4.15
CA LYS A 20 1.08 3.34 5.03
C LYS A 20 -0.28 3.69 4.42
N ALA A 21 -0.44 4.90 3.87
CA ALA A 21 -1.69 5.30 3.22
C ALA A 21 -2.00 4.42 2.00
N ALA A 22 -1.00 4.04 1.21
CA ALA A 22 -1.16 3.13 0.08
C ALA A 22 -1.55 1.70 0.55
N LEU A 23 -0.98 1.20 1.65
CA LEU A 23 -1.41 -0.06 2.27
C LEU A 23 -2.86 -0.02 2.74
N GLU A 24 -3.30 1.07 3.35
CA GLU A 24 -4.69 1.23 3.78
C GLU A 24 -5.66 1.23 2.59
N GLN A 25 -5.29 1.86 1.47
CA GLN A 25 -6.06 1.79 0.22
C GLN A 25 -6.12 0.37 -0.34
N TRP A 26 -4.98 -0.33 -0.38
CA TRP A 26 -4.93 -1.72 -0.84
C TRP A 26 -5.78 -2.65 0.03
N ILE A 27 -5.71 -2.53 1.35
CA ILE A 27 -6.57 -3.28 2.29
C ILE A 27 -8.05 -2.97 2.03
N SER A 28 -8.41 -1.71 1.75
CA SER A 28 -9.78 -1.34 1.41
C SER A 28 -10.25 -1.98 0.09
N ALA A 29 -9.38 -2.08 -0.91
CA ALA A 29 -9.69 -2.74 -2.18
C ALA A 29 -9.91 -4.25 -1.98
N ILE A 30 -9.03 -4.93 -1.23
CA ILE A 30 -9.20 -6.35 -0.86
C ILE A 30 -10.54 -6.57 -0.16
N ARG A 31 -10.92 -5.71 0.81
CA ARG A 31 -12.21 -5.82 1.51
C ARG A 31 -13.41 -5.62 0.57
N THR A 32 -13.25 -4.80 -0.47
CA THR A 32 -14.28 -4.58 -1.48
C THR A 32 -14.44 -5.82 -2.36
N GLU A 33 -13.32 -6.41 -2.81
CA GLU A 33 -13.33 -7.66 -3.55
C GLU A 33 -13.91 -8.81 -2.70
N GLU A 34 -13.48 -8.95 -1.44
CA GLU A 34 -13.98 -9.94 -0.47
C GLU A 34 -15.50 -9.84 -0.30
N ALA A 35 -16.06 -8.63 -0.25
CA ALA A 35 -17.49 -8.42 -0.10
C ALA A 35 -18.31 -8.91 -1.32
N LEU A 36 -17.69 -9.06 -2.48
CA LEU A 36 -18.31 -9.59 -3.70
C LEU A 36 -18.24 -11.11 -3.80
N VAL A 37 -17.45 -11.77 -2.96
CA VAL A 37 -17.40 -13.24 -2.84
C VAL A 37 -18.68 -13.73 -2.14
N CYS A 38 -19.79 -13.68 -2.87
CA CYS A 38 -21.11 -14.11 -2.43
C CYS A 38 -21.56 -15.39 -3.19
N VAL A 39 -22.51 -16.13 -2.63
CA VAL A 39 -22.95 -17.46 -3.15
C VAL A 39 -23.87 -17.34 -4.38
N ASN A 40 -24.06 -16.15 -4.92
CA ASN A 40 -24.92 -15.96 -6.08
C ASN A 40 -24.15 -16.28 -7.37
N HIS A 41 -24.78 -17.02 -8.26
CA HIS A 41 -24.14 -17.56 -9.46
C HIS A 41 -24.64 -16.85 -10.73
N THR A 42 -24.37 -15.54 -10.85
CA THR A 42 -24.74 -14.75 -12.03
C THR A 42 -23.53 -14.15 -12.74
N LEU A 43 -23.60 -14.00 -14.07
CA LEU A 43 -22.55 -13.35 -14.86
C LEU A 43 -22.31 -11.89 -14.43
N ALA A 44 -23.37 -11.16 -14.06
CA ALA A 44 -23.24 -9.78 -13.60
C ALA A 44 -22.45 -9.65 -12.29
N GLU A 45 -22.43 -10.69 -11.46
CA GLU A 45 -21.60 -10.72 -10.25
C GLU A 45 -20.16 -11.07 -10.56
N VAL A 46 -19.91 -11.93 -11.56
CA VAL A 46 -18.56 -12.19 -12.08
C VAL A 46 -17.94 -10.91 -12.63
N ASP A 47 -18.66 -10.15 -13.47
CA ASP A 47 -18.15 -8.89 -14.04
C ASP A 47 -17.75 -7.88 -12.93
N ARG A 48 -18.54 -7.81 -11.84
CA ARG A 48 -18.23 -6.95 -10.69
C ARG A 48 -17.02 -7.42 -9.93
N TRP A 49 -16.89 -8.73 -9.73
CA TRP A 49 -15.75 -9.31 -9.05
C TRP A 49 -14.46 -9.13 -9.86
N GLU A 50 -14.51 -9.29 -11.19
CA GLU A 50 -13.38 -9.00 -12.08
C GLU A 50 -12.95 -7.53 -12.00
N GLN A 51 -13.90 -6.58 -12.01
CA GLN A 51 -13.56 -5.17 -11.83
C GLN A 51 -12.90 -4.90 -10.46
N ALA A 52 -13.45 -5.47 -9.38
CA ALA A 52 -12.87 -5.29 -8.05
C ALA A 52 -11.47 -5.92 -7.92
N HIS A 53 -11.21 -7.03 -8.62
CA HIS A 53 -9.90 -7.63 -8.72
C HIS A 53 -8.89 -6.71 -9.43
N PHE A 54 -9.31 -6.06 -10.53
CA PHE A 54 -8.45 -5.05 -11.19
C PHE A 54 -8.19 -3.83 -10.30
N ASP A 55 -9.21 -3.36 -9.59
CA ASP A 55 -9.07 -2.23 -8.65
C ASP A 55 -8.11 -2.59 -7.48
N GLU A 56 -8.11 -3.86 -7.05
CA GLU A 56 -7.17 -4.38 -6.04
C GLU A 56 -5.74 -4.41 -6.55
N GLU A 57 -5.48 -4.91 -7.77
CA GLU A 57 -4.12 -4.96 -8.31
C GLU A 57 -3.57 -3.55 -8.54
N ASP A 58 -4.38 -2.60 -9.04
CA ASP A 58 -4.01 -1.18 -9.16
C ASP A 58 -3.58 -0.58 -7.81
N ALA A 59 -4.35 -0.86 -6.75
CA ALA A 59 -4.01 -0.40 -5.41
C ALA A 59 -2.74 -1.08 -4.86
N ARG A 60 -2.53 -2.36 -5.19
CA ARG A 60 -1.34 -3.11 -4.83
C ARG A 60 -0.09 -2.56 -5.51
N GLU A 61 -0.17 -2.22 -6.79
CA GLU A 61 0.93 -1.61 -7.55
C GLU A 61 1.37 -0.30 -6.89
N ARG A 62 0.43 0.58 -6.55
CA ARG A 62 0.73 1.83 -5.82
C ARG A 62 1.40 1.59 -4.47
N ALA A 63 0.96 0.57 -3.73
CA ALA A 63 1.58 0.20 -2.45
C ALA A 63 3.02 -0.30 -2.64
N LYS A 64 3.29 -1.06 -3.70
CA LYS A 64 4.65 -1.51 -4.05
C LYS A 64 5.56 -0.35 -4.45
N GLU A 65 5.07 0.58 -5.25
CA GLU A 65 5.80 1.79 -5.65
C GLU A 65 6.17 2.62 -4.41
N ALA A 66 5.20 2.94 -3.55
CA ALA A 66 5.45 3.72 -2.34
C ALA A 66 6.43 3.03 -1.37
N LYS A 67 6.39 1.69 -1.30
CA LYS A 67 7.38 0.91 -0.55
C LYS A 67 8.77 1.05 -1.15
N GLN A 68 8.88 0.94 -2.47
CA GLN A 68 10.15 1.03 -3.18
C GLN A 68 10.78 2.41 -2.99
N ASP A 69 9.99 3.48 -3.07
CA ASP A 69 10.47 4.84 -2.82
C ASP A 69 11.04 5.00 -1.40
N TYR A 70 10.31 4.49 -0.39
CA TYR A 70 10.79 4.49 0.99
C TYR A 70 12.09 3.68 1.17
N GLU A 71 12.17 2.48 0.60
CA GLU A 71 13.38 1.65 0.69
C GLU A 71 14.57 2.26 -0.05
N ASN A 72 14.35 2.90 -1.19
CA ASN A 72 15.38 3.60 -1.94
C ASN A 72 15.94 4.77 -1.13
N ALA A 73 15.06 5.60 -0.55
CA ALA A 73 15.48 6.72 0.30
C ALA A 73 16.24 6.24 1.55
N LEU A 74 15.85 5.11 2.15
CA LEU A 74 16.61 4.48 3.24
C LEU A 74 18.00 4.04 2.79
N ARG A 75 18.11 3.43 1.60
CA ARG A 75 19.41 2.98 1.07
C ARG A 75 20.32 4.15 0.76
N GLU A 76 19.80 5.19 0.12
CA GLU A 76 20.54 6.43 -0.15
C GLU A 76 21.01 7.08 1.15
N LYS A 77 20.12 7.18 2.16
CA LYS A 77 20.43 7.87 3.42
C LYS A 77 21.51 7.19 4.27
N PHE A 78 21.56 5.86 4.27
CA PHE A 78 22.39 5.08 5.20
C PHE A 78 23.51 4.28 4.55
N PHE A 79 23.49 4.10 3.24
CA PHE A 79 24.42 3.20 2.53
C PHE A 79 25.11 3.84 1.30
N ASP A 80 24.92 5.13 1.01
CA ASP A 80 25.63 5.90 -0.04
C ASP A 80 25.63 5.20 -1.44
N PHE A 81 24.48 4.65 -1.87
CA PHE A 81 24.32 4.07 -3.20
C PHE A 81 23.94 5.10 -4.27
#